data_AF-A0AA96QQ25-F1
#
_entry.id   AF-A0AA96QQ25-F1
#
_cell.length_a   1.000
_cell.length_b   1.000
_cell.length_c   1.000
_cell.angle_alpha   90.00
_cell.angle_beta   90.00
_cell.angle_gamma   90.00
#
_symmetry.space_group_name_H-M   'P 1'
#
loop_
_entity.id
_entity.type
_entity.pdbx_description
1 polymer ?
#
loop_
_entity_poly.entity_id
_entity_poly.type
_entity_poly.pdbx_seq_one_letter_code
_entity_poly.pdbx_strand_id
1 'polypeptide(L)'
;MSDVRLFYIDDSGAQTSNLAVYGWVELLVPDWRPALRSWLNWRKALNDSVGLPASYELHATKFANGRGRPTGTGWDHRKANRSQFMVDALSMISEMPGVRTGAVCRDTTGKRFSEAKAMLYSDLVAMLDGRLVDAGQHGFVIMDGDGTDPSYRQAHRNLKLDTRNLVEDPFFQGSHLSQWVQVADLVAYAAYQAVLRAPGKEIMWEWYPSLLGHVCSTGGGARMM
;
A
#
# COMPACT_ATOMS: atom_id res chain seq x y z
N MET A 1 23.04 -11.69 -14.09
CA MET A 1 22.40 -10.36 -13.90
C MET A 1 21.67 -10.41 -12.57
N SER A 2 21.84 -9.41 -11.72
CA SER A 2 21.05 -9.31 -10.48
C SER A 2 19.62 -8.94 -10.85
N ASP A 3 18.64 -9.60 -10.24
CA ASP A 3 17.24 -9.25 -10.46
C ASP A 3 16.94 -7.90 -9.82
N VAL A 4 16.13 -7.11 -10.52
CA VAL A 4 15.65 -5.81 -10.04
C VAL A 4 14.23 -5.98 -9.53
N ARG A 5 14.00 -5.50 -8.31
CA ARG A 5 12.71 -5.48 -7.63
C ARG A 5 12.12 -4.08 -7.59
N LEU A 6 10.83 -3.98 -7.81
CA LEU A 6 10.08 -2.74 -7.68
C LEU A 6 9.24 -2.82 -6.41
N PHE A 7 9.26 -1.75 -5.62
CA PHE A 7 8.38 -1.56 -4.46
C PHE A 7 7.49 -0.36 -4.73
N TYR A 8 6.18 -0.56 -4.72
CA TYR A 8 5.18 0.51 -4.73
C TYR A 8 4.64 0.67 -3.32
N ILE A 9 4.80 1.87 -2.75
CA ILE A 9 4.48 2.14 -1.35
C ILE A 9 3.44 3.25 -1.27
N ASP A 10 2.47 3.07 -0.39
CA ASP A 10 1.57 4.14 0.03
C ASP A 10 1.36 4.09 1.55
N ASP A 11 0.84 5.16 2.11
CA ASP A 11 0.60 5.32 3.53
C ASP A 11 -0.87 5.45 3.89
N SER A 12 -1.18 5.03 5.10
CA SER A 12 -2.47 5.24 5.73
C SER A 12 -2.27 5.52 7.21
N GLY A 13 -3.35 5.88 7.89
CA GLY A 13 -3.27 6.33 9.28
C GLY A 13 -3.73 7.76 9.48
N ALA A 14 -3.85 8.14 10.74
CA ALA A 14 -4.22 9.49 11.12
C ALA A 14 -3.69 9.85 12.50
N GLN A 15 -3.42 11.14 12.72
CA GLN A 15 -3.09 11.66 14.04
C GLN A 15 -4.22 11.42 15.05
N THR A 16 -5.49 11.45 14.62
CA THR A 16 -6.64 11.22 15.49
C THR A 16 -6.76 9.77 15.98
N SER A 17 -6.24 8.81 15.23
CA SER A 17 -6.21 7.39 15.61
C SER A 17 -4.89 6.97 16.25
N ASN A 18 -3.91 7.88 16.34
CA ASN A 18 -2.55 7.61 16.80
C ASN A 18 -1.88 6.40 16.12
N LEU A 19 -2.13 6.21 14.82
CA LEU A 19 -1.63 5.05 14.09
C LEU A 19 -1.14 5.47 12.71
N ALA A 20 0.11 5.14 12.40
CA ALA A 20 0.70 5.26 11.07
C ALA A 20 0.91 3.86 10.47
N VAL A 21 0.63 3.72 9.18
CA VAL A 21 0.76 2.47 8.42
C VAL A 21 1.39 2.77 7.07
N TYR A 22 2.32 1.95 6.63
CA TYR A 22 2.73 1.87 5.23
C TYR A 22 2.36 0.49 4.69
N GLY A 23 1.69 0.47 3.55
CA GLY A 23 1.47 -0.73 2.75
C GLY A 23 2.38 -0.71 1.53
N TRP A 24 2.82 -1.88 1.07
CA TRP A 24 3.54 -1.98 -0.19
C TRP A 24 3.12 -3.18 -1.02
N VAL A 25 3.39 -3.04 -2.31
CA VAL A 25 3.34 -4.11 -3.31
C VAL A 25 4.73 -4.22 -3.92
N GLU A 26 5.22 -5.45 -4.05
CA GLU A 26 6.53 -5.72 -4.62
C GLU A 26 6.48 -6.83 -5.67
N LEU A 27 7.36 -6.72 -6.66
CA LEU A 27 7.50 -7.67 -7.75
C LEU A 27 8.84 -7.50 -8.45
N LEU A 28 9.30 -8.52 -9.15
CA LEU A 28 10.47 -8.41 -10.02
C LEU A 28 10.08 -7.74 -11.34
N VAL A 29 11.04 -7.08 -11.99
CA VAL A 29 10.84 -6.42 -13.29
C VAL A 29 10.24 -7.37 -14.37
N PRO A 30 10.65 -8.65 -14.50
CA PRO A 30 10.03 -9.58 -15.45
C PRO A 30 8.53 -9.82 -15.19
N ASP A 31 8.08 -9.76 -13.94
CA ASP A 31 6.70 -9.98 -13.53
C ASP A 31 5.82 -8.73 -13.71
N TRP A 32 6.44 -7.56 -13.92
CA TRP A 32 5.73 -6.28 -14.01
C TRP A 32 4.65 -6.26 -15.09
N ARG A 33 4.98 -6.71 -16.30
CA ARG A 33 4.03 -6.72 -17.42
C ARG A 33 2.88 -7.71 -17.23
N PRO A 34 3.11 -9.00 -16.91
CA PRO A 34 2.01 -9.94 -16.70
C PRO A 34 1.12 -9.56 -15.52
N ALA A 35 1.70 -9.09 -14.40
CA ALA A 35 0.92 -8.66 -13.24
C ALA A 35 0.06 -7.43 -13.53
N LEU A 36 0.63 -6.39 -14.17
CA LEU A 36 -0.13 -5.21 -14.56
C LEU A 36 -1.25 -5.56 -15.54
N ARG A 37 -1.01 -6.49 -16.47
CA ARG A 37 -2.05 -6.98 -17.39
C ARG A 37 -3.19 -7.65 -16.64
N SER A 38 -2.89 -8.47 -15.64
CA SER A 38 -3.90 -9.11 -14.79
C SER A 38 -4.80 -8.06 -14.13
N TRP A 39 -4.18 -7.04 -13.52
CA TRP A 39 -4.90 -5.93 -12.90
C TRP A 39 -5.79 -5.17 -13.88
N LEU A 40 -5.25 -4.79 -15.04
CA LEU A 40 -6.00 -4.01 -16.04
C LEU A 40 -7.16 -4.81 -16.66
N ASN A 41 -6.98 -6.12 -16.84
CA ASN A 41 -8.06 -7.00 -17.29
C ASN A 41 -9.19 -7.07 -16.26
N TRP A 42 -8.85 -7.20 -14.97
CA TRP A 42 -9.83 -7.14 -13.89
C TRP A 42 -10.56 -5.79 -13.84
N ARG A 43 -9.83 -4.67 -13.96
CA ARG A 43 -10.42 -3.32 -14.05
C ARG A 43 -11.39 -3.19 -15.22
N LYS A 44 -11.08 -3.79 -16.37
CA LYS A 44 -11.97 -3.83 -17.53
C LYS A 44 -13.23 -4.64 -17.26
N ALA A 45 -13.09 -5.84 -16.69
CA ALA A 45 -14.24 -6.68 -16.33
C ALA A 45 -15.17 -6.00 -15.31
N LEU A 46 -14.59 -5.24 -14.38
CA LEU A 46 -15.35 -4.44 -13.42
C LEU A 46 -16.13 -3.30 -14.12
N ASN A 47 -15.53 -2.64 -15.09
CA ASN A 47 -16.23 -1.65 -15.90
C ASN A 47 -17.41 -2.29 -16.65
N ASP A 48 -17.18 -3.44 -17.28
CA ASP A 48 -18.20 -4.13 -18.07
C ASP A 48 -19.37 -4.64 -17.20
N SER A 49 -19.12 -5.00 -15.95
CA SER A 49 -20.12 -5.58 -15.04
C SER A 49 -20.90 -4.56 -14.21
N VAL A 50 -20.24 -3.53 -13.67
CA VAL A 50 -20.85 -2.55 -12.76
C VAL A 50 -20.72 -1.10 -13.22
N GLY A 51 -20.08 -0.86 -14.37
CA GLY A 51 -19.92 0.48 -14.94
C GLY A 51 -18.85 1.33 -14.25
N LEU A 52 -17.92 0.74 -13.50
CA LEU A 52 -16.81 1.47 -12.87
C LEU A 52 -15.68 1.66 -13.89
N PRO A 53 -15.39 2.89 -14.36
CA PRO A 53 -14.42 3.10 -15.42
C PRO A 53 -13.02 2.62 -15.05
N ALA A 54 -12.33 1.93 -15.98
CA ALA A 54 -10.95 1.49 -15.74
C ALA A 54 -9.97 2.67 -15.55
N SER A 55 -10.31 3.85 -16.08
CA SER A 55 -9.56 5.10 -15.90
C SER A 55 -9.87 5.84 -14.60
N TYR A 56 -10.89 5.42 -13.84
CA TYR A 56 -11.21 6.05 -12.56
C TYR A 56 -10.09 5.78 -11.55
N GLU A 57 -9.62 6.82 -10.85
CA GLU A 57 -8.64 6.68 -9.79
C GLU A 57 -9.25 5.92 -8.60
N LEU A 58 -8.68 4.77 -8.28
CA LEU A 58 -9.03 4.05 -7.06
C LEU A 58 -8.24 4.64 -5.90
N HIS A 59 -8.93 5.44 -5.09
CA HIS A 59 -8.41 5.90 -3.81
C HIS A 59 -9.28 5.34 -2.68
N ALA A 60 -8.74 4.41 -1.90
CA ALA A 60 -9.40 3.58 -0.89
C ALA A 60 -10.25 4.40 0.08
N THR A 61 -9.70 5.48 0.63
CA THR A 61 -10.42 6.31 1.60
C THR A 61 -11.62 7.02 0.98
N LYS A 62 -11.50 7.51 -0.26
CA LYS A 62 -12.62 8.15 -0.99
C LYS A 62 -13.65 7.09 -1.38
N PHE A 63 -13.18 5.94 -1.86
CA PHE A 63 -14.00 4.86 -2.36
C PHE A 63 -14.75 4.14 -1.25
N ALA A 64 -14.07 3.52 -0.28
CA ALA A 64 -14.67 2.72 0.77
C ALA A 64 -15.69 3.53 1.62
N ASN A 65 -15.40 4.81 1.88
CA ASN A 65 -16.30 5.70 2.62
C ASN A 65 -17.45 6.28 1.77
N GLY A 66 -17.55 5.97 0.48
CA GLY A 66 -18.65 6.38 -0.39
C GLY A 66 -18.63 7.86 -0.78
N ARG A 67 -17.45 8.50 -0.76
CA ARG A 67 -17.27 9.88 -1.20
C ARG A 67 -17.16 10.00 -2.73
N GLY A 68 -16.88 8.90 -3.43
CA GLY A 68 -16.89 8.82 -4.89
C GLY A 68 -18.24 8.39 -5.47
N ARG A 69 -18.49 8.78 -6.74
CA ARG A 69 -19.61 8.27 -7.57
C ARG A 69 -19.12 7.81 -8.94
N PRO A 70 -18.21 6.81 -9.00
CA PRO A 70 -17.55 6.42 -10.23
C PRO A 70 -18.51 5.85 -11.27
N THR A 71 -19.56 5.16 -10.84
CA THR A 71 -20.55 4.58 -11.75
C THR A 71 -21.65 5.58 -12.09
N GLY A 72 -21.90 6.55 -11.20
CA GLY A 72 -23.04 7.48 -11.30
C GLY A 72 -24.39 6.81 -11.02
N THR A 73 -24.38 5.58 -10.49
CA THR A 73 -25.58 4.76 -10.27
C THR A 73 -25.85 4.53 -8.78
N GLY A 74 -26.99 3.92 -8.46
CA GLY A 74 -27.31 3.47 -7.11
C GLY A 74 -26.30 2.48 -6.51
N TRP A 75 -25.43 1.88 -7.33
CA TRP A 75 -24.34 1.00 -6.89
C TRP A 75 -23.40 1.73 -5.93
N ASP A 76 -23.05 2.99 -6.22
CA ASP A 76 -22.08 3.78 -5.45
C ASP A 76 -22.54 4.02 -4.00
N HIS A 77 -23.84 4.08 -3.77
CA HIS A 77 -24.41 4.39 -2.46
C HIS A 77 -24.48 3.18 -1.52
N ARG A 78 -24.44 1.95 -2.06
CA ARG A 78 -24.56 0.73 -1.25
C ARG A 78 -23.23 0.39 -0.58
N LYS A 79 -23.19 0.46 0.77
CA LYS A 79 -22.01 0.08 1.57
C LYS A 79 -21.53 -1.34 1.23
N ALA A 80 -22.47 -2.29 1.08
CA ALA A 80 -22.16 -3.67 0.71
C ALA A 80 -21.39 -3.77 -0.60
N ASN A 81 -21.79 -3.02 -1.63
CA ASN A 81 -21.10 -3.04 -2.93
C ASN A 81 -19.66 -2.54 -2.83
N ARG A 82 -19.45 -1.45 -2.09
CA ARG A 82 -18.10 -0.87 -1.90
C ARG A 82 -17.20 -1.78 -1.05
N SER A 83 -17.78 -2.44 -0.04
CA SER A 83 -17.07 -3.45 0.73
C SER A 83 -16.72 -4.68 -0.10
N GLN A 84 -17.65 -5.17 -0.93
CA GLN A 84 -17.39 -6.30 -1.83
C GLN A 84 -16.31 -5.95 -2.85
N PHE A 85 -16.34 -4.75 -3.42
CA PHE A 85 -15.27 -4.28 -4.30
C PHE A 85 -13.90 -4.33 -3.63
N MET A 86 -13.79 -3.90 -2.37
CA MET A 86 -12.51 -3.97 -1.65
C MET A 86 -12.04 -5.42 -1.49
N VAL A 87 -12.95 -6.34 -1.16
CA VAL A 87 -12.63 -7.77 -1.08
C VAL A 87 -12.16 -8.29 -2.44
N ASP A 88 -12.91 -8.04 -3.51
CA ASP A 88 -12.57 -8.51 -4.86
C ASP A 88 -11.23 -7.94 -5.36
N ALA A 89 -10.97 -6.66 -5.07
CA ALA A 89 -9.72 -6.00 -5.42
C ALA A 89 -8.52 -6.64 -4.68
N LEU A 90 -8.64 -6.85 -3.37
CA LEU A 90 -7.57 -7.44 -2.55
C LEU A 90 -7.33 -8.91 -2.90
N SER A 91 -8.40 -9.67 -3.21
CA SER A 91 -8.29 -11.03 -3.74
C SER A 91 -7.59 -11.07 -5.09
N MET A 92 -7.90 -10.15 -6.01
CA MET A 92 -7.15 -10.04 -7.26
C MET A 92 -5.68 -9.71 -6.96
N ILE A 93 -5.37 -8.79 -6.05
CA ILE A 93 -3.97 -8.46 -5.72
C ILE A 93 -3.19 -9.68 -5.22
N SER A 94 -3.79 -10.54 -4.38
CA SER A 94 -3.14 -11.74 -3.86
C SER A 94 -2.91 -12.82 -4.92
N GLU A 95 -3.70 -12.82 -6.00
CA GLU A 95 -3.59 -13.77 -7.11
C GLU A 95 -2.70 -13.27 -8.27
N MET A 96 -2.21 -12.02 -8.23
CA MET A 96 -1.38 -11.48 -9.30
C MET A 96 -0.03 -12.23 -9.41
N PRO A 97 0.39 -12.61 -10.64
CA PRO A 97 1.61 -13.37 -10.83
C PRO A 97 2.85 -12.58 -10.39
N GLY A 98 3.68 -13.19 -9.54
CA GLY A 98 4.95 -12.59 -9.09
C GLY A 98 4.81 -11.43 -8.11
N VAL A 99 3.58 -11.05 -7.74
CA VAL A 99 3.30 -9.98 -6.78
C VAL A 99 3.36 -10.51 -5.36
N ARG A 100 3.94 -9.71 -4.46
CA ARG A 100 3.83 -9.87 -3.02
C ARG A 100 3.39 -8.56 -2.40
N THR A 101 2.74 -8.64 -1.26
CA THR A 101 2.33 -7.47 -0.48
C THR A 101 2.91 -7.54 0.92
N GLY A 102 3.00 -6.39 1.57
CA GLY A 102 3.22 -6.34 3.01
C GLY A 102 2.79 -5.00 3.58
N ALA A 103 2.81 -4.90 4.91
CA ALA A 103 2.51 -3.67 5.60
C ALA A 103 3.26 -3.60 6.93
N VAL A 104 3.65 -2.39 7.30
CA VAL A 104 4.21 -2.07 8.61
C VAL A 104 3.37 -0.99 9.29
N CYS A 105 3.27 -1.08 10.61
CA CYS A 105 2.55 -0.09 11.40
C CYS A 105 3.35 0.37 12.62
N ARG A 106 2.98 1.55 13.12
CA ARG A 106 3.50 2.13 14.35
C ARG A 106 2.44 2.95 15.07
N ASP A 107 2.31 2.71 16.37
CA ASP A 107 1.56 3.57 17.29
C ASP A 107 2.30 4.92 17.44
N THR A 108 1.56 6.01 17.31
CA THR A 108 2.09 7.37 17.33
C THR A 108 1.77 8.11 18.63
N THR A 109 1.24 7.44 19.65
CA THR A 109 0.90 8.01 20.94
C THR A 109 2.13 8.61 21.61
N GLY A 110 2.00 9.85 22.09
CA GLY A 110 3.10 10.55 22.76
C GLY A 110 4.21 11.05 21.82
N LYS A 111 4.05 10.90 20.50
CA LYS A 111 4.95 11.46 19.49
C LYS A 111 4.19 12.36 18.52
N ARG A 112 4.90 13.25 17.82
CA ARG A 112 4.32 13.95 16.68
C ARG A 112 4.04 12.93 15.58
N PHE A 113 2.82 12.93 15.03
CA PHE A 113 2.42 11.98 14.00
C PHE A 113 3.39 11.95 12.81
N SER A 114 3.82 13.13 12.32
CA SER A 114 4.80 13.26 11.24
C SER A 114 6.15 12.62 11.56
N GLU A 115 6.61 12.76 12.81
CA GLU A 115 7.87 12.16 13.26
C GLU A 115 7.76 10.64 13.35
N ALA A 116 6.68 10.13 13.96
CA ALA A 116 6.44 8.69 14.05
C ALA A 116 6.30 8.04 12.67
N LYS A 117 5.63 8.73 11.73
CA LYS A 117 5.51 8.32 10.32
C LYS A 117 6.87 8.29 9.61
N ALA A 118 7.69 9.33 9.75
CA ALA A 118 9.05 9.36 9.19
C ALA A 118 9.95 8.25 9.75
N MET A 119 9.85 7.96 11.05
CA MET A 119 10.58 6.84 11.67
C MET A 119 10.09 5.49 11.13
N LEU A 120 8.78 5.30 11.00
CA LEU A 120 8.19 4.08 10.43
C LEU A 120 8.67 3.85 8.99
N TYR A 121 8.72 4.90 8.18
CA TYR A 121 9.26 4.82 6.83
C TYR A 121 10.75 4.46 6.81
N SER A 122 11.55 5.02 7.73
CA SER A 122 12.97 4.67 7.86
C SER A 122 13.17 3.19 8.20
N ASP A 123 12.37 2.66 9.13
CA ASP A 123 12.40 1.24 9.48
C ASP A 123 12.00 0.35 8.29
N LEU A 124 10.97 0.76 7.54
CA LEU A 124 10.54 0.07 6.32
C LEU A 124 11.66 0.01 5.29
N VAL A 125 12.28 1.15 4.97
CA VAL A 125 13.37 1.25 3.99
C VAL A 125 14.56 0.37 4.40
N ALA A 126 14.94 0.38 5.67
CA ALA A 126 16.01 -0.49 6.19
C ALA A 126 15.64 -1.99 6.08
N MET A 127 14.40 -2.36 6.39
CA MET A 127 13.92 -3.73 6.25
C MET A 127 13.92 -4.18 4.77
N LEU A 128 13.44 -3.35 3.84
CA LEU A 128 13.42 -3.69 2.41
C LEU A 128 14.84 -3.81 1.85
N ASP A 129 15.75 -2.90 2.22
CA ASP A 129 17.15 -2.97 1.83
C ASP A 129 17.83 -4.25 2.33
N GLY A 130 17.64 -4.62 3.60
CA GLY A 130 18.15 -5.88 4.15
C GLY A 130 17.66 -7.10 3.37
N ARG A 131 16.37 -7.14 3.00
CA ARG A 131 15.81 -8.22 2.17
C ARG A 131 16.45 -8.30 0.78
N LEU A 132 16.78 -7.15 0.19
CA LEU A 132 17.48 -7.09 -1.10
C LEU A 132 18.92 -7.57 -0.99
N VAL A 133 19.61 -7.21 0.10
CA VAL A 133 20.98 -7.69 0.41
C VAL A 133 20.97 -9.20 0.53
N ASP A 134 20.09 -9.76 1.35
CA ASP A 134 19.97 -11.21 1.56
C ASP A 134 19.66 -11.97 0.26
N ALA A 135 18.89 -11.35 -0.63
CA ALA A 135 18.52 -11.94 -1.93
C ALA A 135 19.56 -11.70 -3.04
N GLY A 136 20.59 -10.88 -2.82
CA GLY A 136 21.51 -10.44 -3.88
C GLY A 136 20.82 -9.64 -5.01
N GLN A 137 19.74 -8.93 -4.67
CA GLN A 137 18.90 -8.17 -5.60
C GLN A 137 19.13 -6.66 -5.44
N HIS A 138 18.78 -5.88 -6.46
CA HIS A 138 18.66 -4.43 -6.35
C HIS A 138 17.19 -4.03 -6.38
N GLY A 139 16.85 -2.87 -5.85
CA GLY A 139 15.47 -2.42 -5.88
C GLY A 139 15.27 -0.92 -6.00
N PHE A 140 14.08 -0.56 -6.48
CA PHE A 140 13.62 0.82 -6.54
C PHE A 140 12.34 0.97 -5.74
N VAL A 141 12.20 2.11 -5.06
CA VAL A 141 10.96 2.51 -4.39
C VAL A 141 10.24 3.53 -5.25
N ILE A 142 8.96 3.30 -5.49
CA ILE A 142 8.02 4.22 -6.10
C ILE A 142 6.93 4.47 -5.05
N MET A 143 6.55 5.71 -4.81
CA MET A 143 5.54 6.03 -3.80
C MET A 143 4.64 7.20 -4.18
N ASP A 144 3.46 7.27 -3.57
CA ASP A 144 2.60 8.44 -3.69
C ASP A 144 3.24 9.67 -3.03
N GLY A 145 2.90 10.85 -3.55
CA GLY A 145 3.38 12.14 -3.05
C GLY A 145 4.04 13.00 -4.12
N ASP A 146 4.57 14.13 -3.67
CA ASP A 146 5.17 15.18 -4.51
C ASP A 146 6.67 15.41 -4.23
N GLY A 147 7.24 14.64 -3.30
CA GLY A 147 8.64 14.72 -2.90
C GLY A 147 9.01 15.94 -2.06
N THR A 148 8.02 16.68 -1.55
CA THR A 148 8.27 17.84 -0.69
C THR A 148 8.69 17.48 0.74
N ASP A 149 8.30 16.30 1.23
CA ASP A 149 8.73 15.79 2.53
C ASP A 149 10.17 15.26 2.45
N PRO A 150 11.15 15.92 3.10
CA PRO A 150 12.55 15.51 3.02
C PRO A 150 12.84 14.21 3.76
N SER A 151 11.95 13.76 4.66
CA SER A 151 12.18 12.55 5.47
C SER A 151 12.31 11.28 4.63
N TYR A 152 11.62 11.21 3.50
CA TYR A 152 11.68 10.08 2.57
C TYR A 152 13.05 9.94 1.92
N ARG A 153 13.60 11.05 1.41
CA ARG A 153 14.97 11.10 0.89
C ARG A 153 15.97 10.79 2.00
N GLN A 154 15.80 11.38 3.18
CA GLN A 154 16.73 11.17 4.29
C GLN A 154 16.81 9.69 4.71
N ALA A 155 15.68 8.98 4.74
CA ALA A 155 15.65 7.55 5.06
C ALA A 155 16.53 6.72 4.10
N HIS A 156 16.43 6.97 2.79
CA HIS A 156 17.27 6.30 1.79
C HIS A 156 18.75 6.67 1.92
N ARG A 157 19.06 7.95 2.15
CA ARG A 157 20.45 8.43 2.27
C ARG A 157 21.13 8.01 3.58
N ASN A 158 20.36 7.60 4.59
CA ASN A 158 20.88 7.06 5.84
C ASN A 158 21.27 5.58 5.77
N LEU A 159 20.90 4.87 4.70
CA LEU A 159 21.36 3.49 4.48
C LEU A 159 22.88 3.48 4.23
N LYS A 160 23.55 2.41 4.66
CA LYS A 160 25.00 2.26 4.51
C LYS A 160 25.38 2.09 3.03
N LEU A 161 26.07 3.07 2.46
CA LEU A 161 26.40 3.09 1.03
C LEU A 161 27.10 1.81 0.53
N ASP A 162 28.01 1.25 1.33
CA ASP A 162 28.80 0.06 0.95
C ASP A 162 27.97 -1.22 0.79
N THR A 163 26.77 -1.26 1.39
CA THR A 163 25.92 -2.46 1.42
C THR A 163 24.51 -2.20 0.91
N ARG A 164 24.18 -0.96 0.54
CA ARG A 164 22.84 -0.55 0.16
C ARG A 164 22.49 -1.11 -1.22
N ASN A 165 21.35 -1.80 -1.30
CA ASN A 165 20.82 -2.39 -2.53
C ASN A 165 19.55 -1.69 -3.05
N LEU A 166 18.90 -0.85 -2.24
CA LEU A 166 17.93 0.12 -2.72
C LEU A 166 18.64 1.22 -3.52
N VAL A 167 18.31 1.37 -4.79
CA VAL A 167 18.94 2.36 -5.67
C VAL A 167 18.17 3.67 -5.60
N GLU A 168 18.91 4.77 -5.40
CA GLU A 168 18.40 6.15 -5.35
C GLU A 168 17.30 6.46 -4.31
N ASP A 169 16.95 7.73 -4.19
CA ASP A 169 15.77 8.17 -3.43
C ASP A 169 14.47 7.60 -4.05
N PRO A 170 13.35 7.59 -3.31
CA PRO A 170 12.08 7.14 -3.87
C PRO A 170 11.63 8.00 -5.06
N PHE A 171 11.07 7.35 -6.07
CA PHE A 171 10.41 8.02 -7.19
C PHE A 171 8.97 8.35 -6.80
N PHE A 172 8.66 9.64 -6.76
CA PHE A 172 7.31 10.09 -6.46
C PHE A 172 6.43 10.07 -7.71
N GLN A 173 5.25 9.46 -7.60
CA GLN A 173 4.24 9.43 -8.63
C GLN A 173 2.86 9.64 -8.02
N GLY A 174 2.12 10.62 -8.51
CA GLY A 174 0.73 10.81 -8.09
C GLY A 174 -0.11 9.58 -8.42
N SER A 175 -0.91 9.12 -7.47
CA SER A 175 -1.81 7.95 -7.60
C SER A 175 -2.70 7.96 -8.85
N HIS A 176 -3.18 9.12 -9.29
CA HIS A 176 -3.97 9.27 -10.54
C HIS A 176 -3.21 8.85 -11.82
N LEU A 177 -1.87 8.79 -11.79
CA LEU A 177 -1.02 8.41 -12.93
C LEU A 177 -0.52 6.96 -12.84
N SER A 178 -0.62 6.30 -11.68
CA SER A 178 0.02 5.00 -11.45
C SER A 178 -0.95 3.99 -10.86
N GLN A 179 -1.27 2.97 -11.66
CA GLN A 179 -2.10 1.84 -11.22
C GLN A 179 -1.48 1.11 -10.04
N TRP A 180 -0.15 1.01 -10.00
CA TRP A 180 0.54 0.32 -8.91
C TRP A 180 0.52 1.11 -7.60
N VAL A 181 0.58 2.44 -7.66
CA VAL A 181 0.38 3.29 -6.46
C VAL A 181 -1.05 3.15 -5.95
N GLN A 182 -2.06 3.11 -6.84
CA GLN A 182 -3.44 2.83 -6.43
C GLN A 182 -3.59 1.45 -5.77
N VAL A 183 -2.89 0.42 -6.29
CA VAL A 183 -2.86 -0.91 -5.65
C VAL A 183 -2.23 -0.82 -4.26
N ALA A 184 -1.12 -0.08 -4.09
CA ALA A 184 -0.48 0.14 -2.79
C ALA A 184 -1.39 0.89 -1.81
N ASP A 185 -2.19 1.88 -2.26
CA ASP A 185 -3.21 2.56 -1.43
C ASP A 185 -4.24 1.56 -0.88
N LEU A 186 -4.75 0.65 -1.72
CA LEU A 186 -5.70 -0.38 -1.29
C LEU A 186 -5.08 -1.27 -0.20
N VAL A 187 -3.83 -1.68 -0.37
CA VAL A 187 -3.06 -2.50 0.59
C VAL A 187 -2.85 -1.73 1.90
N ALA A 188 -2.38 -0.48 1.84
CA ALA A 188 -2.14 0.37 3.01
C ALA A 188 -3.42 0.63 3.79
N TYR A 189 -4.53 0.92 3.10
CA TYR A 189 -5.83 1.15 3.71
C TYR A 189 -6.38 -0.11 4.38
N ALA A 190 -6.30 -1.27 3.72
CA ALA A 190 -6.73 -2.53 4.31
C ALA A 190 -5.92 -2.87 5.57
N ALA A 191 -4.60 -2.68 5.54
CA ALA A 191 -3.74 -2.87 6.70
C ALA A 191 -4.13 -1.93 7.86
N TYR A 192 -4.41 -0.65 7.55
CA TYR A 192 -4.86 0.31 8.55
C TYR A 192 -6.20 -0.07 9.19
N GLN A 193 -7.18 -0.53 8.41
CA GLN A 193 -8.45 -1.00 8.99
C GLN A 193 -8.26 -2.24 9.87
N ALA A 194 -7.37 -3.16 9.47
CA ALA A 194 -7.06 -4.36 10.23
C ALA A 194 -6.39 -4.09 11.58
N VAL A 195 -5.51 -3.08 11.65
CA VAL A 195 -4.82 -2.71 12.90
C VAL A 195 -5.68 -1.78 13.76
N LEU A 196 -6.33 -0.78 13.16
CA LEU A 196 -7.12 0.20 13.92
C LEU A 196 -8.31 -0.43 14.64
N ARG A 197 -8.97 -1.39 13.98
CA ARG A 197 -10.21 -2.04 14.44
C ARG A 197 -11.26 -1.07 14.99
N ALA A 198 -11.52 0.02 14.26
CA ALA A 198 -12.49 1.03 14.67
C ALA A 198 -13.93 0.44 14.78
N PRO A 199 -14.70 0.77 15.83
CA PRO A 199 -16.10 0.36 15.94
C PRO A 199 -16.96 0.76 14.74
N GLY A 200 -17.86 -0.11 14.28
CA GLY A 200 -18.72 0.08 13.11
C GLY A 200 -18.05 -0.22 11.74
N LYS A 201 -16.79 -0.67 11.78
CA LYS A 201 -15.97 -1.06 10.62
C LYS A 201 -15.52 -2.53 10.68
N GLU A 202 -16.20 -3.36 11.45
CA GLU A 202 -15.87 -4.77 11.73
C GLU A 202 -15.62 -5.57 10.44
N ILE A 203 -16.43 -5.34 9.41
CA ILE A 203 -16.27 -6.00 8.10
C ILE A 203 -14.91 -5.74 7.44
N MET A 204 -14.24 -4.64 7.78
CA MET A 204 -12.97 -4.22 7.20
C MET A 204 -11.76 -4.79 7.95
N TRP A 205 -11.94 -5.28 9.18
CA TRP A 205 -10.84 -5.74 10.02
C TRP A 205 -10.16 -6.98 9.41
N GLU A 206 -10.95 -7.81 8.73
CA GLU A 206 -10.49 -9.08 8.15
C GLU A 206 -9.96 -8.96 6.71
N TRP A 207 -10.10 -7.80 6.07
CA TRP A 207 -9.68 -7.60 4.68
C TRP A 207 -8.20 -7.92 4.46
N TYR A 208 -7.33 -7.38 5.31
CA TYR A 208 -5.89 -7.63 5.21
C TYR A 208 -5.50 -9.04 5.68
N PRO A 209 -5.81 -9.48 6.92
CA PRO A 209 -5.38 -10.78 7.42
C PRO A 209 -5.91 -11.97 6.62
N SER A 210 -7.12 -11.87 6.06
CA SER A 210 -7.70 -12.98 5.29
C SER A 210 -7.18 -13.07 3.85
N LEU A 211 -6.71 -11.98 3.25
CA LEU A 211 -6.40 -11.93 1.82
C LEU A 211 -4.92 -11.68 1.52
N LEU A 212 -4.21 -10.94 2.37
CA LEU A 212 -2.86 -10.45 2.10
C LEU A 212 -1.80 -10.90 3.12
N GLY A 213 -2.21 -11.42 4.29
CA GLY A 213 -1.31 -11.88 5.34
C GLY A 213 -1.28 -10.93 6.55
N HIS A 214 -0.15 -10.83 7.25
CA HIS A 214 -0.09 -10.11 8.53
C HIS A 214 0.57 -8.72 8.42
N VAL A 215 0.09 -7.77 9.23
CA VAL A 215 0.74 -6.45 9.38
C VAL A 215 1.83 -6.54 10.44
N CYS A 216 3.05 -6.14 10.09
CA CYS A 216 4.19 -6.16 11.00
C CYS A 216 4.24 -4.86 11.83
N SER A 217 4.32 -4.96 13.15
CA SER A 217 4.57 -3.77 14.00
C SER A 217 6.07 -3.47 14.07
N THR A 218 6.46 -2.24 13.76
CA THR A 218 7.87 -1.80 13.85
C THR A 218 8.05 -0.75 14.95
N GLY A 219 8.86 -1.09 15.96
CA GLY A 219 9.05 -0.29 17.18
C GLY A 219 7.96 -0.56 18.21
N GLY A 220 8.33 -1.22 19.32
CA GLY A 220 7.41 -1.58 20.42
C GLY A 220 6.69 -0.36 21.05
N GLY A 221 5.57 -0.52 21.75
CA GLY A 221 5.12 -1.70 22.46
C GLY A 221 3.92 -2.45 21.84
N ALA A 222 3.87 -3.73 22.18
CA ALA A 222 2.77 -4.62 21.87
C ALA A 222 1.41 -4.01 22.18
N ARG A 223 0.55 -3.95 21.16
CA ARG A 223 -0.85 -4.35 21.32
C ARG A 223 -1.19 -5.35 20.24
N MET A 224 -0.83 -6.60 20.51
CA MET A 224 -1.70 -7.70 20.11
C MET A 224 -2.99 -7.54 20.92
N MET A 225 -4.09 -7.26 20.23
CA MET A 225 -5.44 -7.62 20.66
C MET A 225 -6.11 -8.39 19.54
#